data_AF-A0A975DI82-F1
#
_entry.id   AF-A0A975DI82-F1
#
_cell.length_a   1.000
_cell.length_b   1.000
_cell.length_c   1.000
_cell.angle_alpha   90.00
_cell.angle_beta   90.00
_cell.angle_gamma   90.00
#
_symmetry.space_group_name_H-M   'P 1'
#
loop_
_entity.id
_entity.type
_entity.pdbx_description
1 polymer ?
#
loop_
_entity_poly.entity_id
_entity_poly.type
_entity_poly.pdbx_seq_one_letter_code
_entity_poly.pdbx_strand_id
1 'polypeptide(L)' 'MKKLVLALSIVSLFGAVQVQAKPEDVASLKAKLSEMKTYSAQFVQTVEDEQGTRVMEGKGKLLLESPLKMRWEQQESR' A
#
# COMPACT_ATOMS: atom_id res chain seq x y z
N MET A 1 40.70 -8.54 1.28
CA MET A 1 40.36 -7.25 1.95
C MET A 1 39.28 -6.56 1.13
N LYS A 2 38.12 -6.32 1.75
CA LYS A 2 36.96 -5.61 1.21
C LYS A 2 37.35 -4.22 0.69
N LYS A 3 36.87 -3.80 -0.51
CA LYS A 3 36.31 -2.45 -0.76
C LYS A 3 35.29 -2.49 -1.91
N LEU A 4 34.03 -2.28 -1.54
CA LEU A 4 32.86 -1.90 -2.33
C LEU A 4 33.01 -0.45 -2.83
N VAL A 5 32.65 -0.14 -4.09
CA VAL A 5 31.96 1.10 -4.57
C VAL A 5 31.53 0.78 -6.03
N LEU A 6 30.31 0.34 -6.35
CA LEU A 6 29.01 1.02 -6.49
C LEU A 6 28.86 2.03 -7.65
N ALA A 7 27.91 1.66 -8.53
CA ALA A 7 26.96 2.47 -9.30
C ALA A 7 27.44 3.33 -10.47
N LEU A 8 27.15 2.84 -11.69
CA LEU A 8 26.54 3.67 -12.72
C LEU A 8 25.71 2.81 -13.68
N SER A 9 24.47 2.51 -13.29
CA SER A 9 23.49 1.85 -14.18
C SER A 9 22.23 2.68 -14.23
N ILE A 10 22.31 3.72 -15.07
CA ILE A 10 21.32 4.16 -16.05
C ILE A 10 19.86 3.77 -15.76
N VAL A 11 19.13 4.81 -15.37
CA VAL A 11 17.70 5.09 -15.49
C VAL A 11 17.05 4.45 -16.73
N SER A 12 15.75 4.15 -16.62
CA SER A 12 14.76 3.74 -17.66
C SER A 12 14.53 2.22 -17.64
N LEU A 13 13.37 1.67 -17.30
CA LEU A 13 12.04 1.93 -17.85
C LEU A 13 10.96 1.68 -16.77
N PHE A 14 10.38 2.73 -16.19
CA PHE A 14 9.04 2.62 -15.59
C PHE A 14 8.03 2.73 -16.73
N GLY A 15 7.73 1.60 -17.36
CA GLY A 15 6.56 1.47 -18.23
C GLY A 15 5.32 1.65 -17.37
N ALA A 16 4.86 2.88 -17.23
CA ALA A 16 3.59 3.17 -16.57
C ALA A 16 2.47 2.59 -17.45
N VAL A 17 2.04 1.37 -17.15
CA VAL A 17 0.74 0.88 -17.59
C VAL A 17 -0.28 1.83 -16.98
N GLN A 18 -0.73 2.81 -17.76
CA GLN A 18 -1.82 3.70 -17.39
C GLN A 18 -3.10 2.86 -17.46
N VAL A 19 -3.39 2.09 -16.41
CA VAL A 19 -4.72 1.54 -16.20
C VAL A 19 -5.62 2.76 -15.96
N GLN A 20 -6.23 3.27 -17.03
CA GLN A 20 -7.28 4.26 -16.89
C GLN A 20 -8.46 3.55 -16.23
N ALA A 21 -8.65 3.79 -14.94
CA ALA A 21 -9.86 3.39 -14.26
C ALA A 21 -11.04 3.98 -15.03
N LYS A 22 -12.03 3.15 -15.35
CA LYS A 22 -13.19 3.64 -16.09
C LYS A 22 -13.95 4.62 -15.19
N PRO A 23 -14.50 5.73 -15.71
CA PRO A 23 -15.17 6.74 -14.89
C PRO A 23 -16.27 6.16 -13.96
N GLU A 24 -16.96 5.12 -14.41
CA GLU A 24 -17.95 4.37 -13.63
C GLU A 24 -17.36 3.68 -12.40
N ASP A 25 -16.14 3.14 -12.50
CA ASP A 25 -15.46 2.45 -11.40
C ASP A 25 -15.07 3.45 -10.30
N VAL A 26 -14.62 4.65 -10.71
CA VAL A 26 -14.30 5.75 -9.78
C VAL A 26 -15.55 6.23 -9.05
N ALA A 27 -16.66 6.42 -9.76
CA ALA A 27 -17.92 6.84 -9.18
C ALA A 27 -18.47 5.80 -8.19
N SER A 28 -18.45 4.52 -8.58
CA SER A 28 -18.90 3.40 -7.75
C SER A 28 -18.07 3.24 -6.48
N LEU A 29 -16.74 3.31 -6.59
CA LEU A 29 -15.85 3.27 -5.42
C LEU A 29 -16.10 4.44 -4.47
N LYS A 30 -16.23 5.66 -5.03
CA LYS A 30 -16.50 6.86 -4.23
C LYS A 30 -17.84 6.75 -3.50
N ALA A 31 -18.89 6.26 -4.16
CA ALA A 31 -20.19 6.06 -3.54
C ALA A 31 -20.09 5.10 -2.33
N LYS A 32 -19.47 3.93 -2.52
CA LYS A 32 -19.27 2.93 -1.46
C LYS A 32 -18.48 3.48 -0.26
N LEU A 33 -17.39 4.21 -0.52
CA LEU A 33 -16.58 4.79 0.55
C LEU A 33 -17.27 5.97 1.25
N SER A 34 -18.13 6.71 0.56
CA SER A 34 -18.83 7.88 1.13
C SER A 34 -19.88 7.52 2.19
N GLU A 35 -20.42 6.29 2.11
CA GLU A 35 -21.33 5.71 3.09
C GLU A 35 -20.61 5.34 4.39
N MET A 36 -19.31 5.02 4.31
CA MET A 36 -18.49 4.63 5.45
C MET A 36 -18.05 5.86 6.26
N LYS A 37 -18.83 6.23 7.29
CA LYS A 37 -18.48 7.32 8.20
C LYS A 37 -17.39 6.96 9.20
N THR A 38 -17.46 5.74 9.74
CA THR A 38 -16.46 5.19 10.66
C THR A 38 -16.24 3.71 10.36
N TYR A 39 -15.02 3.24 10.52
CA TYR A 39 -14.68 1.82 10.34
C TYR A 39 -13.56 1.40 11.30
N SER A 40 -13.63 0.15 11.74
CA SER A 40 -12.63 -0.48 12.60
C SER A 40 -12.43 -1.92 12.16
N ALA A 41 -11.18 -2.31 11.91
CA ALA A 41 -10.86 -3.69 11.54
C ALA A 41 -9.46 -4.09 12.01
N GLN A 42 -9.27 -5.40 12.19
CA GLN A 42 -7.94 -5.99 12.30
C GLN A 42 -7.40 -6.26 10.91
N PHE A 43 -6.10 -6.05 10.70
CA PHE A 43 -5.43 -6.33 9.43
C PHE A 43 -4.31 -7.36 9.61
N VAL A 44 -4.00 -8.05 8.51
CA VAL A 44 -2.77 -8.81 8.29
C VAL A 44 -2.13 -8.22 7.03
N GLN A 45 -0.85 -7.87 7.11
CA GLN A 45 -0.07 -7.25 6.06
C GLN A 45 1.09 -8.19 5.67
N THR A 46 1.30 -8.31 4.37
CA THR A 46 2.48 -8.94 3.78
C THR A 46 3.09 -7.93 2.83
N VAL A 47 4.41 -7.70 2.95
CA VAL A 47 5.18 -6.88 2.03
C VAL A 47 6.16 -7.79 1.31
N GLU A 48 6.12 -7.76 -0.01
CA GLU A 48 7.01 -8.50 -0.89
C GLU A 48 7.91 -7.53 -1.66
N ASP A 49 9.14 -7.94 -1.95
CA ASP A 49 10.01 -7.20 -2.87
C ASP A 49 9.56 -7.38 -4.33
N GLU A 50 10.29 -6.76 -5.25
CA GLU A 50 10.00 -6.83 -6.69
C GLU A 50 10.12 -8.26 -7.26
N GLN A 51 10.80 -9.17 -6.55
CA GLN A 51 10.96 -10.56 -6.93
C GLN A 51 9.88 -11.47 -6.28
N GLY A 52 8.96 -10.90 -5.49
CA GLY A 52 7.94 -11.64 -4.76
C GLY A 52 8.44 -12.29 -3.46
N THR A 53 9.64 -11.94 -3.00
CA THR A 53 10.16 -12.42 -1.73
C THR A 53 9.51 -11.65 -0.60
N ARG A 54 8.93 -12.34 0.38
CA ARG A 54 8.38 -11.68 1.58
C ARG A 54 9.51 -11.03 2.37
N VAL A 55 9.43 -9.72 2.55
CA VAL A 55 10.39 -8.90 3.30
C VAL A 55 9.86 -8.45 4.65
N MET A 56 8.53 -8.47 4.84
CA MET A 56 7.92 -8.11 6.12
C MET A 56 6.51 -8.68 6.25
N GLU A 57 6.14 -9.08 7.46
CA GLU A 57 4.78 -9.40 7.86
C GLU A 57 4.34 -8.52 9.03
N GLY A 58 3.07 -8.13 9.04
CA GLY A 58 2.51 -7.27 10.08
C GLY A 58 1.08 -7.62 10.44
N LYS A 59 0.69 -7.38 11.69
CA LYS A 59 -0.71 -7.41 12.12
C LYS A 59 -1.02 -6.20 12.97
N GLY A 60 -2.28 -5.78 12.96
CA GLY A 60 -2.69 -4.65 13.77
C GLY A 60 -4.13 -4.25 13.58
N LYS A 61 -4.41 -2.98 13.88
CA LYS A 61 -5.74 -2.38 13.83
C LYS A 61 -5.75 -1.15 12.93
N LEU A 62 -6.76 -1.08 12.06
CA LEU A 62 -7.10 0.07 11.25
C LEU A 62 -8.37 0.71 11.80
N LEU A 63 -8.32 2.02 12.06
CA LEU A 63 -9.49 2.85 12.32
C LEU A 63 -9.59 3.92 11.24
N LEU A 64 -10.79 4.13 10.72
CA LEU A 64 -11.10 5.19 9.77
C LEU A 64 -12.28 6.01 10.29
N GLU A 65 -12.20 7.33 10.14
CA GLU A 65 -13.32 8.25 10.31
C GLU A 65 -13.28 9.29 9.18
N SER A 66 -14.37 9.36 8.43
CA SER A 66 -14.53 10.29 7.31
C SER A 66 -14.64 11.73 7.84
N PRO A 67 -14.06 12.73 7.15
CA PRO A 67 -13.43 12.64 5.83
C PRO A 67 -11.93 12.31 5.83
N LEU A 68 -11.19 12.51 6.93
CA LEU A 68 -9.72 12.55 6.87
C LEU A 68 -9.02 12.02 8.14
N LYS A 69 -9.65 11.13 8.91
CA LYS A 69 -9.01 10.52 10.08
C LYS A 69 -8.71 9.05 9.80
N MET A 70 -7.44 8.70 9.91
CA MET A 70 -6.98 7.32 9.84
C MET A 70 -6.03 7.06 11.01
N ARG A 71 -6.23 5.93 11.69
CA ARG A 71 -5.25 5.39 12.63
C ARG A 71 -4.82 4.01 12.16
N TRP A 72 -3.53 3.88 11.90
CA TRP A 72 -2.87 2.61 11.66
C TRP A 72 -2.05 2.25 12.89
N GLU A 73 -2.40 1.16 13.54
CA GLU A 73 -1.71 0.68 14.73
C GLU A 73 -1.17 -0.71 14.46
N GLN A 74 0.15 -0.83 14.30
CA GLN A 74 0.82 -2.12 14.15
C GLN A 74 1.13 -2.70 15.51
N GLN A 75 0.72 -3.95 15.73
CA GLN A 75 0.84 -4.65 17.02
C GLN A 75 1.87 -5.77 16.96
N GLU A 76 2.01 -6.43 15.80
CA GLU A 76 3.02 -7.46 15.56
C GLU A 76 3.75 -7.14 14.24
N SER A 77 5.07 -7.28 14.22
CA SER A 77 5.93 -7.19 13.03
C SER A 77 6.91 -8.34 13.05
N ARG A 78 7.08 -9.03 11.92
CA ARG A 78 8.07 -10.10 11.74
C ARG A 78 8.79 -9.96 10.41
#